data_AF-A0A1Y5F7D8-F1
#
_entry.id   AF-A0A1Y5F7D8-F1
#
_cell.length_a   1.000
_cell.length_b   1.000
_cell.length_c   1.000
_cell.angle_alpha   90.00
_cell.angle_beta   90.00
_cell.angle_gamma   90.00
#
_symmetry.space_group_name_H-M   'P 1'
#
loop_
_entity.id
_entity.type
_entity.pdbx_description
1 polymer ?
#
loop_
_entity_poly.entity_id
_entity_poly.type
_entity_poly.pdbx_seq_one_letter_code
_entity_poly.pdbx_strand_id
1 'polypeptide(L)'
;MINRIYNLLMRHTALLDSTLKITHNMFVATSRGDINLVNFEADNRERLIKVLDKFQGEVDNMLGTLKADEITQEIVEVMKAWQFDINSWINEIDAIDNKSSELLEAQKLETTKEIATIFTSRQQFKGYNLNCTKK
;
A
#
# COMPACT_ATOMS: atom_id res chain seq x y z
N MET A 1 -19.94 -14.96 23.83
CA MET A 1 -18.54 -14.74 23.38
C MET A 1 -18.44 -14.76 21.86
N ILE A 2 -19.02 -15.78 21.21
CA ILE A 2 -19.06 -15.99 19.76
C ILE A 2 -19.58 -14.77 18.96
N ASN A 3 -20.72 -14.18 19.35
CA ASN A 3 -21.24 -12.97 18.68
C ASN A 3 -20.25 -11.78 18.69
N ARG A 4 -19.38 -11.70 19.69
CA ARG A 4 -18.36 -10.65 19.77
C ARG A 4 -17.19 -10.94 18.83
N ILE A 5 -16.81 -12.21 18.67
CA ILE A 5 -15.84 -12.66 17.66
C ILE A 5 -16.38 -12.29 16.27
N TYR A 6 -17.59 -12.67 15.92
CA TYR A 6 -18.17 -12.34 14.61
C TYR A 6 -18.19 -10.83 14.31
N ASN A 7 -18.56 -10.01 15.31
CA ASN A 7 -18.51 -8.56 15.15
C ASN A 7 -17.08 -8.02 14.95
N LEU A 8 -16.07 -8.62 15.61
CA LEU A 8 -14.67 -8.27 15.40
C LEU A 8 -14.20 -8.67 14.01
N LEU A 9 -14.52 -9.89 13.55
CA LEU A 9 -14.17 -10.36 12.21
C LEU A 9 -14.75 -9.44 11.13
N MET A 10 -16.04 -9.09 11.22
CA MET A 10 -16.65 -8.15 10.26
C MET A 10 -15.98 -6.78 10.25
N ARG A 11 -15.64 -6.23 11.42
CA ARG A 11 -14.94 -4.95 11.52
C ARG A 11 -13.52 -5.05 10.97
N HIS A 12 -12.83 -6.15 11.23
CA HIS A 12 -11.50 -6.42 10.68
C HIS A 12 -11.54 -6.46 9.15
N THR A 13 -12.50 -7.19 8.57
CA THR A 13 -12.69 -7.23 7.10
C THR A 13 -13.00 -5.84 6.51
N ALA A 14 -13.85 -5.05 7.15
CA ALA A 14 -14.13 -3.69 6.68
C ALA A 14 -12.91 -2.73 6.76
N LEU A 15 -12.04 -2.93 7.76
CA LEU A 15 -10.78 -2.19 7.88
C LEU A 15 -9.76 -2.63 6.85
N LEU A 16 -9.73 -3.93 6.55
CA LEU A 16 -8.99 -4.40 5.39
C LEU A 16 -9.51 -3.62 4.17
N ASP A 17 -10.84 -3.43 3.96
CA ASP A 17 -11.44 -2.89 2.69
C ASP A 17 -10.93 -1.50 2.42
N SER A 18 -10.87 -0.76 3.51
CA SER A 18 -10.31 0.57 3.56
C SER A 18 -8.82 0.58 3.20
N THR A 19 -8.04 -0.42 3.65
CA THR A 19 -6.62 -0.58 3.33
C THR A 19 -6.40 -0.84 1.84
N LEU A 20 -7.16 -1.78 1.25
CA LEU A 20 -7.07 -2.08 -0.17
C LEU A 20 -7.43 -0.86 -1.03
N LYS A 21 -8.48 -0.12 -0.63
CA LYS A 21 -8.85 1.13 -1.30
C LYS A 21 -7.73 2.18 -1.25
N ILE A 22 -7.08 2.35 -0.10
CA ILE A 22 -5.93 3.25 0.03
C ILE A 22 -4.77 2.79 -0.86
N THR A 23 -4.48 1.49 -0.91
CA THR A 23 -3.47 0.92 -1.81
C THR A 23 -3.78 1.21 -3.29
N HIS A 24 -5.04 1.12 -3.71
CA HIS A 24 -5.44 1.55 -5.05
C HIS A 24 -5.24 3.05 -5.29
N ASN A 25 -5.62 3.89 -4.31
CA ASN A 25 -5.40 5.34 -4.41
C ASN A 25 -3.90 5.67 -4.56
N MET A 26 -3.05 5.00 -3.77
CA MET A 26 -1.59 5.11 -3.89
C MET A 26 -1.12 4.75 -5.29
N PHE A 27 -1.57 3.63 -5.84
CA PHE A 27 -1.21 3.23 -7.21
C PHE A 27 -1.65 4.24 -8.28
N VAL A 28 -2.86 4.80 -8.14
CA VAL A 28 -3.35 5.85 -9.04
C VAL A 28 -2.51 7.12 -8.93
N ALA A 29 -2.13 7.52 -7.71
CA ALA A 29 -1.25 8.66 -7.47
C ALA A 29 0.15 8.44 -8.08
N THR A 30 0.71 7.25 -7.86
CA THR A 30 1.97 6.80 -8.49
C THR A 30 1.89 6.90 -10.00
N SER A 31 0.82 6.39 -10.62
CA SER A 31 0.63 6.43 -12.07
C SER A 31 0.56 7.86 -12.65
N ARG A 32 0.19 8.84 -11.82
CA ARG A 32 0.14 10.26 -12.18
C ARG A 32 1.44 11.01 -11.86
N GLY A 33 2.40 10.37 -11.19
CA GLY A 33 3.62 11.02 -10.69
C GLY A 33 3.37 11.97 -9.51
N ASP A 34 2.23 11.87 -8.82
CA ASP A 34 1.92 12.71 -7.66
C ASP A 34 2.53 12.13 -6.39
N ILE A 35 3.83 12.35 -6.21
CA ILE A 35 4.61 11.79 -5.09
C ILE A 35 4.12 12.31 -3.72
N ASN A 36 3.57 13.52 -3.66
CA ASN A 36 3.03 14.06 -2.40
C ASN A 36 1.80 13.27 -1.96
N LEU A 37 0.90 12.97 -2.90
CA LEU A 37 -0.28 12.16 -2.61
C LEU A 37 0.10 10.70 -2.31
N VAL A 38 1.10 10.14 -2.99
CA VAL A 38 1.63 8.80 -2.67
C VAL A 38 2.09 8.73 -1.22
N ASN A 39 2.88 9.69 -0.76
CA ASN A 39 3.37 9.74 0.63
C ASN A 39 2.22 9.91 1.62
N PHE A 40 1.28 10.81 1.32
CA PHE A 40 0.11 11.03 2.17
C PHE A 40 -0.73 9.76 2.36
N GLU A 41 -0.98 9.03 1.26
CA GLU A 41 -1.75 7.79 1.32
C GLU A 41 -0.95 6.64 1.95
N ALA A 42 0.39 6.61 1.81
CA ALA A 42 1.24 5.65 2.51
C ALA A 42 1.15 5.83 4.04
N ASP A 43 1.20 7.07 4.53
CA ASP A 43 1.04 7.39 5.95
C ASP A 43 -0.35 6.97 6.47
N ASN A 44 -1.40 7.21 5.67
CA ASN A 44 -2.76 6.77 6.01
C ASN A 44 -2.86 5.25 6.10
N ARG A 45 -2.24 4.54 5.14
CA ARG A 45 -2.20 3.09 5.11
C ARG A 45 -1.49 2.53 6.33
N GLU A 46 -0.34 3.10 6.72
CA GLU A 46 0.41 2.68 7.90
C GLU A 46 -0.43 2.83 9.19
N ARG A 47 -1.17 3.94 9.33
CA ARG A 47 -2.08 4.13 10.48
C ARG A 47 -3.17 3.08 10.52
N LEU A 48 -3.71 2.71 9.38
CA LEU A 48 -4.77 1.70 9.28
C LEU A 48 -4.26 0.30 9.60
N ILE A 49 -3.05 -0.05 9.13
CA ILE A 49 -2.36 -1.29 9.50
C ILE A 49 -2.18 -1.39 11.02
N LYS A 50 -1.75 -0.31 11.69
CA LYS A 50 -1.65 -0.29 13.16
C LYS A 50 -2.98 -0.50 13.88
N VAL A 51 -4.10 -0.14 13.26
CA VAL A 51 -5.44 -0.43 13.80
C VAL A 51 -5.79 -1.89 13.55
N LEU A 52 -5.54 -2.41 12.34
CA LEU A 52 -5.73 -3.82 12.01
C LEU A 52 -4.98 -4.75 12.96
N ASP A 53 -3.72 -4.45 13.28
CA ASP A 53 -2.91 -5.24 14.24
C ASP A 53 -3.58 -5.35 15.61
N LYS A 54 -4.24 -4.28 16.07
CA LYS A 54 -4.99 -4.31 17.35
C LYS A 54 -6.21 -5.21 17.26
N PHE A 55 -6.96 -5.13 16.16
CA PHE A 55 -8.12 -6.00 15.93
C PHE A 55 -7.71 -7.47 15.81
N GLN A 56 -6.63 -7.76 15.08
CA GLN A 56 -6.06 -9.09 14.97
C GLN A 56 -5.69 -9.64 16.36
N GLY A 57 -4.97 -8.86 17.17
CA GLY A 57 -4.64 -9.25 18.54
C GLY A 57 -5.86 -9.48 19.43
N GLU A 58 -6.94 -8.69 19.27
CA GLU A 58 -8.21 -8.94 19.97
C GLU A 58 -8.87 -10.25 19.54
N VAL A 59 -8.88 -10.54 18.24
CA VAL A 59 -9.39 -11.81 17.69
C VAL A 59 -8.59 -12.99 18.25
N ASP A 60 -7.26 -12.93 18.19
CA ASP A 60 -6.37 -13.99 18.68
C ASP A 60 -6.57 -14.25 20.17
N ASN A 61 -6.66 -13.19 20.98
CA ASN A 61 -6.94 -13.30 22.41
C ASN A 61 -8.29 -13.97 22.67
N MET A 62 -9.34 -13.59 21.93
CA MET A 62 -10.66 -14.17 22.10
C MET A 62 -10.69 -15.65 21.71
N LEU A 63 -10.05 -16.02 20.60
CA LEU A 63 -9.94 -17.40 20.16
C LEU A 63 -9.16 -18.25 21.16
N GLY A 64 -8.07 -17.72 21.72
CA GLY A 64 -7.27 -18.40 22.75
C GLY A 64 -8.03 -18.65 24.06
N THR A 65 -9.14 -17.96 24.30
CA THR A 65 -9.99 -18.15 25.49
C THR A 65 -11.20 -19.05 25.28
N LEU A 66 -11.47 -19.48 24.04
CA LEU A 66 -12.59 -20.37 23.76
C LEU A 66 -12.38 -21.75 24.38
N LYS A 67 -13.42 -22.27 25.03
CA LYS A 67 -13.42 -23.65 25.54
C LYS A 67 -13.78 -24.65 24.43
N ALA A 68 -13.38 -25.91 24.60
CA ALA A 68 -13.61 -26.95 23.61
C ALA A 68 -15.10 -27.17 23.27
N ASP A 69 -15.99 -26.97 24.23
CA ASP A 69 -17.45 -27.06 24.06
C ASP A 69 -18.06 -25.84 23.33
N GLU A 70 -17.32 -24.74 23.24
CA GLU A 70 -17.72 -23.55 22.47
C GLU A 70 -17.23 -23.59 21.02
N ILE A 71 -16.34 -24.51 20.66
CA ILE A 71 -15.81 -24.67 19.31
C ILE A 71 -16.78 -25.53 18.50
N THR A 72 -17.68 -24.87 17.78
CA THR A 72 -18.62 -25.51 16.85
C THR A 72 -18.03 -25.57 15.44
N GLN A 73 -18.56 -26.49 14.62
CA GLN A 73 -18.21 -26.59 13.20
C GLN A 73 -18.48 -25.26 12.46
N GLU A 74 -19.55 -24.56 12.82
CA GLU A 74 -19.91 -23.25 12.26
C GLU A 74 -18.79 -22.22 12.46
N ILE A 75 -18.27 -22.10 13.68
CA ILE A 75 -17.18 -21.16 13.98
C ILE A 75 -15.93 -21.52 13.19
N VAL A 76 -15.62 -22.81 13.07
CA VAL A 76 -14.47 -23.27 12.28
C VAL A 76 -14.61 -22.86 10.81
N GLU A 77 -15.80 -22.98 10.24
CA GLU A 77 -16.07 -22.58 8.85
C GLU A 77 -15.96 -21.06 8.67
N VAL A 78 -16.53 -20.27 9.59
CA VAL A 78 -16.40 -18.81 9.58
C VAL A 78 -14.94 -18.37 9.67
N MET A 79 -14.15 -19.00 10.56
CA MET A 79 -12.72 -18.70 10.70
C MET A 79 -11.92 -19.06 9.45
N LYS A 80 -12.23 -20.18 8.79
CA LYS A 80 -11.60 -20.56 7.51
C LYS A 80 -11.91 -19.57 6.40
N ALA A 81 -13.17 -19.14 6.29
CA ALA A 81 -13.58 -18.13 5.32
C ALA A 81 -12.86 -16.80 5.56
N TRP A 82 -12.83 -16.34 6.81
CA TRP A 82 -12.10 -15.12 7.19
C TRP A 82 -10.61 -15.20 6.89
N GLN A 83 -9.96 -16.33 7.17
CA GLN A 83 -8.55 -16.53 6.82
C GLN A 83 -8.32 -16.51 5.30
N PHE A 84 -9.25 -17.09 4.54
CA PHE A 84 -9.20 -17.05 3.08
C PHE A 84 -9.29 -15.60 2.57
N ASP A 85 -10.22 -14.80 3.12
CA ASP A 85 -10.35 -13.39 2.78
C ASP A 85 -9.05 -12.65 3.07
N ILE A 86 -8.48 -12.76 4.28
CA ILE A 86 -7.19 -12.12 4.63
C ILE A 86 -6.10 -12.46 3.60
N ASN A 87 -5.97 -13.74 3.23
CA ASN A 87 -4.95 -14.17 2.28
C ASN A 87 -5.19 -13.59 0.88
N SER A 88 -6.44 -13.58 0.41
CA SER A 88 -6.79 -12.98 -0.89
C SER A 88 -6.37 -11.51 -0.95
N TRP A 89 -6.52 -10.81 0.17
CA TRP A 89 -6.24 -9.39 0.27
C TRP A 89 -4.76 -9.05 0.33
N ILE A 90 -4.01 -9.83 1.10
CA ILE A 90 -2.55 -9.71 1.15
C ILE A 90 -2.00 -9.89 -0.27
N ASN A 91 -2.50 -10.90 -1.01
CA ASN A 91 -2.07 -11.14 -2.38
C ASN A 91 -2.40 -9.97 -3.31
N GLU A 92 -3.58 -9.36 -3.17
CA GLU A 92 -3.98 -8.23 -4.00
C GLU A 92 -3.16 -6.96 -3.70
N ILE A 93 -2.96 -6.65 -2.41
CA ILE A 93 -2.12 -5.53 -1.98
C ILE A 93 -0.70 -5.71 -2.49
N ASP A 94 -0.11 -6.90 -2.32
CA ASP A 94 1.24 -7.20 -2.80
C ASP A 94 1.36 -7.05 -4.32
N ALA A 95 0.37 -7.53 -5.08
CA ALA A 95 0.35 -7.36 -6.53
C ALA A 95 0.31 -5.87 -6.95
N ILE A 96 -0.41 -5.02 -6.21
CA ILE A 96 -0.49 -3.58 -6.49
C ILE A 96 0.79 -2.86 -6.06
N ASP A 97 1.37 -3.21 -4.92
CA ASP A 97 2.59 -2.62 -4.40
C ASP A 97 3.79 -2.94 -5.30
N ASN A 98 3.86 -4.16 -5.83
CA ASN A 98 4.86 -4.54 -6.83
C ASN A 98 4.75 -3.67 -8.10
N LYS A 99 3.55 -3.52 -8.66
CA LYS A 99 3.31 -2.64 -9.82
C LYS A 99 3.62 -1.18 -9.53
N SER A 100 3.27 -0.69 -8.35
CA SER A 100 3.59 0.68 -7.91
C SER A 100 5.09 0.90 -7.84
N SER A 101 5.83 -0.07 -7.30
CA SER A 101 7.29 -0.01 -7.17
C SER A 101 7.98 0.01 -8.54
N GLU A 102 7.52 -0.83 -9.47
CA GLU A 102 8.01 -0.83 -10.85
C GLU A 102 7.82 0.54 -11.54
N LEU A 103 6.64 1.15 -11.36
CA LEU A 103 6.36 2.48 -11.91
C LEU A 103 7.25 3.56 -11.29
N LEU A 104 7.44 3.55 -9.98
CA LEU A 104 8.29 4.52 -9.28
C LEU A 104 9.76 4.41 -9.72
N GLU A 105 10.28 3.20 -9.90
CA GLU A 105 11.65 3.00 -10.40
C GLU A 105 11.79 3.47 -11.85
N ALA A 106 10.79 3.24 -12.71
CA ALA A 106 10.77 3.76 -14.06
C ALA A 106 10.78 5.31 -14.07
N GLN A 107 9.95 5.95 -13.24
CA GLN A 107 9.89 7.42 -13.11
C GLN A 107 11.21 8.01 -12.60
N LYS A 108 11.85 7.35 -11.62
CA LYS A 108 13.15 7.73 -11.09
C LYS A 108 14.25 7.65 -12.14
N LEU A 109 14.26 6.59 -12.94
CA LEU A 109 15.20 6.44 -14.05
C LEU A 109 15.03 7.56 -15.08
N GLU A 110 13.79 7.87 -15.45
CA GLU A 110 13.51 8.91 -16.45
C GLU A 110 13.90 10.30 -15.93
N THR A 111 13.52 10.64 -14.70
CA THR A 111 13.93 11.89 -14.02
C THR A 111 15.46 12.02 -13.99
N THR A 112 16.18 10.92 -13.76
CA THR A 112 17.65 10.92 -13.74
C THR A 112 18.23 11.25 -15.12
N LYS A 113 17.67 10.69 -16.19
CA LYS A 113 18.08 11.01 -17.57
C LYS A 113 17.79 12.47 -17.93
N GLU A 114 16.64 13.00 -17.52
CA GLU A 114 16.28 14.40 -17.73
C GLU A 114 17.28 15.35 -17.06
N ILE A 115 17.63 15.08 -15.79
CA ILE A 115 18.64 15.85 -15.05
C ILE A 115 19.99 15.82 -15.78
N ALA A 116 20.45 14.64 -16.21
CA ALA A 116 21.71 14.49 -16.93
C ALA A 116 21.69 15.26 -18.27
N THR A 117 20.57 15.24 -18.98
CA THR A 117 20.37 15.96 -20.24
C THR A 117 20.41 17.48 -20.03
N ILE A 118 19.70 17.99 -19.03
CA ILE A 118 19.71 19.42 -18.67
C ILE A 118 21.12 19.84 -18.24
N PHE A 119 21.82 19.04 -17.44
CA PHE A 119 23.19 19.34 -17.03
C PHE A 119 24.15 19.41 -18.22
N THR A 120 24.11 18.41 -19.11
CA THR A 120 24.95 18.36 -20.32
C THR A 120 24.66 19.54 -21.24
N SER A 121 23.37 19.83 -21.48
CA SER A 121 22.94 20.98 -22.27
C SER A 121 23.47 22.29 -21.69
N ARG A 122 23.32 22.51 -20.38
CA ARG A 122 23.84 23.72 -19.70
C ARG A 122 25.37 23.85 -19.84
N GLN A 123 26.12 22.75 -19.79
CA GLN A 123 27.57 22.79 -20.00
C GLN A 123 27.94 23.13 -21.44
N GLN A 124 27.22 22.58 -22.43
CA GLN A 124 27.43 22.91 -23.85
C GLN A 124 27.14 24.40 -24.13
N PHE A 125 26.08 24.97 -23.54
CA PHE A 125 25.77 26.40 -23.69
C PHE A 125 26.77 27.33 -22.98
N LYS A 126 27.40 26.91 -21.87
CA LYS A 126 28.49 27.68 -21.24
C LYS A 126 29.75 27.78 -22.11
N GLY A 127 29.94 26.84 -23.03
CA GLY A 127 31.04 26.86 -24.01
C GLY A 127 30.77 27.71 -25.26
N TYR A 128 29.52 28.14 -25.48
CA TYR A 128 29.18 29.04 -26.60
C TYR A 128 29.60 30.48 -26.26
N ASN A 129 30.82 30.84 -26.63
CA ASN A 129 31.31 32.20 -26.56
C ASN A 129 30.63 33.03 -27.69
N LEU A 130 29.54 33.72 -27.35
CA LEU A 130 28.79 34.62 -28.26
C LEU A 130 29.60 35.85 -28.72
N ASN A 131 30.86 35.98 -28.32
CA ASN A 131 31.73 37.10 -28.70
C ASN A 131 32.37 36.96 -30.10
N CYS A 132 32.18 35.84 -30.81
CA CYS A 132 32.69 35.63 -32.17
C CYS A 132 31.69 35.91 -33.29
N THR A 133 30.53 36.50 -33.02
CA THR A 133 29.65 37.05 -34.06
C THR A 133 29.85 38.56 -34.20
N LYS A 134 31.06 38.96 -34.61
CA LYS A 134 31.26 40.26 -35.29
C LYS A 134 31.46 39.96 -36.78
N LYS A 135 30.43 40.24 -37.59
CA LYS A 135 30.61 40.53 -39.02
C LYS A 135 30.93 42.01 -39.17
#